data_AF-A0A1G3UIF4-F1
#
_entry.id   AF-A0A1G3UIF4-F1
#
_cell.length_a   1.000
_cell.length_b   1.000
_cell.length_c   1.000
_cell.angle_alpha   90.00
_cell.angle_beta   90.00
_cell.angle_gamma   90.00
#
_symmetry.space_group_name_H-M   'P 1'
#
loop_
_entity.id
_entity.type
_entity.pdbx_description
1 polymer ?
#
loop_
_entity_poly.entity_id
_entity_poly.type
_entity_poly.pdbx_seq_one_letter_code
_entity_poly.pdbx_strand_id
1 'polypeptide(L)'
;MKRILLLWIVLVVGAHAATNIWMSTGKSHGIDPRLLYAISKVESNHNPLVVSVNYKKLNKVQADMLYLMLQSRDIQHITYTKVVSIYSKDIIQAKQVISFLDQNDYPSFDIGLMQVNNVHKEVLKGLKISLHDLLNEQINLNVASGI
;
A
#
# COMPACT_ATOMS: atom_id res chain seq x y z
N MET A 1 65.89 -7.00 -13.94
CA MET A 1 65.38 -5.79 -13.26
C MET A 1 63.95 -5.52 -13.70
N LYS A 2 63.05 -5.35 -12.73
CA LYS A 2 61.71 -4.70 -12.81
C LYS A 2 60.71 -5.33 -13.79
N ARG A 3 60.02 -6.40 -13.39
CA ARG A 3 58.72 -6.40 -12.66
C ARG A 3 57.58 -5.74 -13.44
N ILE A 4 56.74 -6.61 -14.03
CA ILE A 4 55.27 -6.56 -14.03
C ILE A 4 54.70 -5.16 -14.32
N LEU A 5 54.58 -4.83 -15.61
CA LEU A 5 53.87 -3.62 -16.04
C LEU A 5 52.37 -3.94 -16.17
N LEU A 6 51.66 -3.61 -15.09
CA LEU A 6 50.28 -3.09 -15.07
C LEU A 6 49.17 -3.94 -15.75
N LEU A 7 48.85 -5.06 -15.09
CA LEU A 7 47.49 -5.59 -15.02
C LEU A 7 46.68 -4.79 -13.97
N TRP A 8 46.29 -3.55 -14.28
CA TRP A 8 45.40 -2.76 -13.42
C TRP A 8 44.46 -1.88 -14.27
N ILE A 9 43.64 -2.51 -15.10
CA ILE A 9 42.32 -1.93 -15.41
C ILE A 9 41.45 -2.28 -14.21
N VAL A 10 41.39 -1.34 -13.26
CA VAL A 10 40.44 -1.36 -12.16
C VAL A 10 39.05 -1.39 -12.77
N LEU A 11 38.35 -2.52 -12.63
CA LEU A 11 36.90 -2.56 -12.68
C LEU A 11 36.38 -1.65 -11.55
N VAL A 12 36.13 -0.38 -11.83
CA VAL A 12 35.25 0.45 -11.00
C VAL A 12 33.82 0.05 -11.37
N VAL A 13 33.41 -1.15 -10.95
CA VAL A 13 31.99 -1.48 -10.90
C VAL A 13 31.48 -0.85 -9.62
N GLY A 14 30.94 0.37 -9.73
CA GLY A 14 30.24 1.00 -8.63
C GLY A 14 29.08 0.11 -8.19
N ALA A 15 29.21 -0.51 -7.02
CA ALA A 15 28.13 -1.24 -6.39
C ALA A 15 27.01 -0.24 -6.03
N HIS A 16 26.06 -0.07 -6.95
CA HIS A 16 24.82 0.62 -6.65
C HIS A 16 24.05 -0.31 -5.71
N ALA A 17 24.11 -0.04 -4.40
CA ALA A 17 23.25 -0.72 -3.45
C ALA A 17 21.81 -0.44 -3.86
N ALA A 18 21.07 -1.47 -4.27
CA ALA A 18 19.64 -1.35 -4.52
C ALA A 18 18.97 -0.87 -3.23
N THR A 19 18.48 0.36 -3.21
CA THR A 19 17.72 0.89 -2.09
C THR A 19 16.30 0.35 -2.17
N ASN A 20 15.83 -0.31 -1.11
CA ASN A 20 14.42 -0.71 -1.04
C ASN A 20 13.50 0.51 -0.89
N ILE A 21 12.19 0.29 -1.05
CA ILE A 21 11.16 1.33 -1.06
C ILE A 21 11.14 2.16 0.24
N TRP A 22 11.48 1.57 1.40
CA TRP A 22 11.53 2.28 2.68
C TRP A 22 12.74 3.21 2.76
N MET A 23 13.90 2.76 2.29
CA MET A 23 15.13 3.56 2.25
C MET A 23 14.99 4.76 1.31
N SER A 24 14.45 4.54 0.11
CA SER A 24 14.25 5.62 -0.87
C SER A 24 13.23 6.64 -0.37
N THR A 25 12.09 6.19 0.15
CA THR A 25 11.01 7.06 0.64
C THR A 25 11.40 7.81 1.91
N GLY A 26 12.05 7.12 2.85
CA GLY A 26 12.53 7.74 4.08
C GLY A 26 13.55 8.84 3.79
N LYS A 27 14.49 8.58 2.87
CA LYS A 27 15.44 9.60 2.43
C LYS A 27 14.75 10.80 1.77
N SER A 28 13.73 10.60 0.94
CA SER A 28 13.06 11.71 0.22
C SER A 28 12.18 12.57 1.13
N HIS A 29 11.60 11.99 2.18
CA HIS A 29 10.70 12.71 3.11
C HIS A 29 11.36 13.07 4.45
N GLY A 30 12.64 12.71 4.65
CA GLY A 30 13.33 12.93 5.93
C GLY A 30 12.79 12.07 7.08
N ILE A 31 12.23 10.89 6.77
CA ILE A 31 11.64 9.96 7.73
C ILE A 31 12.59 8.77 7.91
N ASP A 32 12.74 8.26 9.13
CA ASP A 32 13.50 7.03 9.37
C ASP A 32 12.88 5.85 8.58
N PRO A 33 13.62 5.19 7.67
CA PRO A 33 13.12 4.03 6.93
C PRO A 33 12.60 2.89 7.82
N ARG A 34 13.13 2.72 9.04
CA ARG A 34 12.66 1.71 9.99
C ARG A 34 11.28 2.04 10.54
N LEU A 35 10.97 3.33 10.72
CA LEU A 35 9.63 3.77 11.11
C LEU A 35 8.62 3.44 10.01
N LEU A 36 8.96 3.76 8.75
CA LEU A 36 8.11 3.41 7.60
C LEU A 36 7.86 1.90 7.51
N TYR A 37 8.89 1.08 7.71
CA TYR A 37 8.78 -0.38 7.74
C TYR A 37 7.91 -0.90 8.90
N ALA A 38 8.06 -0.30 10.08
CA ALA A 38 7.29 -0.68 11.27
C ALA A 38 5.81 -0.32 11.12
N ILE A 39 5.49 0.85 10.56
CA ILE A 39 4.12 1.27 10.27
C ILE A 39 3.49 0.29 9.27
N SER A 40 4.12 0.03 8.12
CA SER A 40 3.56 -0.90 7.14
C SER A 40 3.40 -2.34 7.69
N LYS A 41 4.23 -2.75 8.65
CA LYS A 41 4.07 -4.03 9.35
C LYS A 41 2.78 -4.06 10.18
N VAL A 42 2.48 -2.99 10.90
CA VAL A 42 1.29 -2.88 11.75
C VAL A 42 0.03 -2.70 10.92
N GLU A 43 0.08 -1.85 9.91
CA GLU A 43 -1.08 -1.45 9.10
C GLU A 43 -1.56 -2.57 8.17
N SER A 44 -0.65 -3.30 7.55
CA SER A 44 -1.01 -4.29 6.51
C SER A 44 -0.22 -5.59 6.58
N ASN A 45 0.67 -5.76 7.56
CA ASN A 45 1.64 -6.85 7.58
C ASN A 45 2.46 -6.92 6.28
N HIS A 46 2.82 -5.76 5.74
CA HIS A 46 3.52 -5.60 4.45
C HIS A 46 2.74 -6.07 3.22
N ASN A 47 1.42 -6.26 3.32
CA ASN A 47 0.60 -6.70 2.20
C ASN A 47 -0.08 -5.50 1.49
N PRO A 48 0.30 -5.17 0.25
CA PRO A 48 -0.24 -4.01 -0.46
C PRO A 48 -1.68 -4.21 -0.97
N LEU A 49 -2.24 -5.41 -0.84
CA LEU A 49 -3.57 -5.76 -1.35
C LEU A 49 -4.67 -5.74 -0.27
N VAL A 50 -4.32 -5.32 0.96
CA VAL A 50 -5.27 -5.20 2.06
C VAL A 50 -6.11 -3.94 1.90
N VAL A 51 -7.42 -4.10 2.00
CA VAL A 51 -8.37 -2.98 2.12
C VAL A 51 -9.11 -3.15 3.44
N SER A 52 -9.20 -2.08 4.23
CA SER A 52 -9.90 -2.12 5.51
C SER A 52 -11.10 -1.18 5.52
N VAL A 53 -12.21 -1.63 6.10
CA VAL A 53 -13.43 -0.84 6.22
C VAL A 53 -13.78 -0.71 7.70
N ASN A 54 -14.05 0.50 8.16
CA ASN A 54 -14.56 0.72 9.51
C ASN A 54 -16.06 0.39 9.56
N TYR A 55 -16.39 -0.82 10.02
CA TYR A 55 -17.78 -1.30 9.99
C TYR A 55 -18.71 -0.46 10.86
N LYS A 56 -18.21 0.24 11.88
CA LYS A 56 -19.02 1.14 12.74
C LYS A 56 -19.55 2.37 12.01
N LYS A 57 -18.93 2.73 10.88
CA LYS A 57 -19.39 3.83 10.02
C LYS A 57 -20.45 3.38 9.02
N LEU A 58 -20.66 2.07 8.84
CA LEU A 58 -21.58 1.54 7.85
C LEU A 58 -23.01 1.54 8.38
N ASN A 59 -23.96 1.88 7.50
CA ASN A 59 -25.36 1.56 7.76
C ASN A 59 -25.62 0.05 7.53
N LYS A 60 -26.79 -0.43 7.94
CA LYS A 60 -27.14 -1.85 7.86
C LYS A 60 -27.07 -2.40 6.43
N VAL A 61 -27.55 -1.64 5.45
CA VAL A 61 -27.54 -2.04 4.03
C VAL A 61 -26.11 -2.16 3.50
N GLN A 62 -25.24 -1.19 3.80
CA GLN A 62 -23.83 -1.25 3.44
C GLN A 62 -23.13 -2.44 4.10
N ALA A 63 -23.35 -2.67 5.39
CA ALA A 63 -22.76 -3.82 6.07
C ALA A 63 -23.19 -5.15 5.41
N ASP A 64 -24.48 -5.32 5.14
CA ASP A 64 -25.00 -6.54 4.52
C ASP A 64 -24.46 -6.73 3.08
N MET A 65 -24.44 -5.66 2.28
CA MET A 65 -23.89 -5.67 0.92
C MET A 65 -22.39 -5.99 0.90
N LEU A 66 -21.62 -5.49 1.86
CA LEU A 66 -20.19 -5.80 1.98
C LEU A 66 -19.97 -7.30 2.18
N TYR A 67 -20.64 -7.90 3.17
CA TYR A 67 -20.48 -9.33 3.45
C TYR A 67 -21.00 -10.22 2.31
N LEU A 68 -22.10 -9.84 1.65
CA LEU A 68 -22.59 -10.53 0.46
C LEU A 68 -21.56 -10.48 -0.68
N MET A 69 -20.95 -9.31 -0.93
CA MET A 69 -19.92 -9.15 -1.95
C MET A 69 -18.69 -10.01 -1.65
N LEU A 70 -18.21 -10.00 -0.40
CA LEU A 70 -17.08 -10.82 0.03
C LEU A 70 -17.36 -12.32 -0.12
N GLN A 71 -18.54 -12.77 0.31
CA GLN A 71 -18.94 -14.19 0.23
C GLN A 71 -19.09 -14.65 -1.22
N SER A 72 -19.79 -13.87 -2.07
CA SER A 72 -20.04 -14.24 -3.47
C SER A 72 -18.78 -14.35 -4.32
N ARG A 73 -17.67 -13.73 -3.88
CA ARG A 73 -16.39 -13.68 -4.59
C ARG A 73 -15.29 -14.49 -3.91
N ASP A 74 -15.62 -15.22 -2.84
CA ASP A 74 -14.68 -15.98 -2.01
C ASP A 74 -13.48 -15.13 -1.57
N ILE A 75 -13.77 -13.95 -1.01
CA ILE A 75 -12.74 -13.02 -0.52
C ILE A 75 -12.54 -13.22 0.97
N GLN A 76 -11.31 -13.57 1.34
CA GLN A 76 -10.91 -13.75 2.73
C GLN A 76 -10.97 -12.41 3.48
N HIS A 77 -11.49 -12.42 4.70
CA HIS A 77 -11.54 -11.23 5.54
C HIS A 77 -11.48 -11.62 7.02
N ILE A 78 -11.01 -10.69 7.84
CA ILE A 78 -11.03 -10.79 9.29
C ILE A 78 -11.83 -9.62 9.84
N THR A 79 -12.82 -9.90 10.68
CA THR A 79 -13.61 -8.88 11.37
C THR A 79 -13.09 -8.72 12.80
N TYR A 80 -12.59 -7.53 13.10
CA TYR A 80 -12.23 -7.09 14.44
C TYR A 80 -13.37 -6.26 15.05
N THR A 81 -13.16 -5.72 16.26
CA THR A 81 -14.17 -4.94 17.00
C THR A 81 -14.66 -3.67 16.29
N LYS A 82 -13.93 -3.12 15.31
CA LYS A 82 -14.37 -1.93 14.55
C LYS A 82 -14.06 -1.99 13.06
N VAL A 83 -13.27 -2.96 12.62
CA VAL A 83 -12.66 -2.98 11.29
C VAL A 83 -12.87 -4.34 10.65
N VAL A 84 -13.21 -4.35 9.38
CA VAL A 84 -13.16 -5.52 8.52
C VAL A 84 -11.93 -5.36 7.63
N SER A 85 -10.92 -6.20 7.82
CA SER A 85 -9.74 -6.24 6.95
C SER A 85 -9.95 -7.29 5.88
N ILE A 86 -9.88 -6.87 4.62
CA ILE A 86 -10.19 -7.66 3.44
C ILE A 86 -8.86 -8.02 2.76
N TYR A 87 -8.61 -9.33 2.61
CA TYR A 87 -7.38 -9.87 2.05
C TYR A 87 -7.64 -10.40 0.64
N SER A 88 -7.28 -9.58 -0.34
CA SER A 88 -7.41 -9.97 -1.75
C SER A 88 -6.27 -10.90 -2.18
N LYS A 89 -6.60 -11.94 -2.94
CA LYS A 89 -5.61 -12.92 -3.44
C LYS A 89 -4.71 -12.38 -4.56
N ASP A 90 -5.20 -11.39 -5.29
CA ASP A 90 -4.51 -10.78 -6.42
C ASP A 90 -4.95 -9.31 -6.62
N ILE A 91 -4.23 -8.61 -7.49
CA ILE A 91 -4.46 -7.19 -7.80
C ILE A 91 -5.85 -6.95 -8.42
N ILE A 92 -6.40 -7.92 -9.16
CA ILE A 92 -7.70 -7.79 -9.84
C ILE A 92 -8.80 -7.78 -8.78
N GLN A 93 -8.74 -8.71 -7.83
CA GLN A 93 -9.68 -8.79 -6.72
C GLN A 93 -9.59 -7.53 -5.83
N ALA A 94 -8.38 -7.04 -5.53
CA ALA A 94 -8.21 -5.81 -4.76
C ALA A 94 -8.82 -4.58 -5.44
N LYS A 95 -8.62 -4.43 -6.77
CA LYS A 95 -9.27 -3.37 -7.56
C LYS A 95 -10.79 -3.49 -7.54
N GLN A 96 -11.33 -4.71 -7.60
CA GLN A 96 -12.78 -4.93 -7.52
C GLN A 96 -13.35 -4.50 -6.16
N VAL A 97 -12.64 -4.79 -5.06
CA VAL A 97 -13.03 -4.34 -3.71
C VAL A 97 -13.04 -2.81 -3.65
N ILE A 98 -11.96 -2.14 -4.09
CA ILE A 98 -11.89 -0.67 -4.09
C ILE A 98 -13.00 -0.06 -4.93
N SER A 99 -13.22 -0.56 -6.15
CA SER A 99 -14.28 -0.08 -7.03
C SER A 99 -15.67 -0.28 -6.42
N PHE A 100 -15.93 -1.42 -5.78
CA PHE A 100 -17.20 -1.66 -5.09
C PHE A 100 -17.42 -0.65 -3.98
N LEU A 101 -16.43 -0.42 -3.11
CA LEU A 101 -16.55 0.52 -2.00
C LEU A 101 -16.73 1.97 -2.50
N ASP A 102 -15.93 2.38 -3.49
CA ASP A 102 -15.95 3.74 -4.04
C ASP A 102 -17.24 4.06 -4.81
N GLN A 103 -17.76 3.11 -5.59
CA GLN A 103 -18.98 3.30 -6.40
C GLN A 103 -20.28 3.18 -5.60
N ASN A 104 -20.23 2.57 -4.41
CA ASN A 104 -21.40 2.40 -3.53
C ASN A 104 -21.33 3.32 -2.30
N ASP A 105 -20.61 4.43 -2.43
CA ASP A 105 -20.51 5.52 -1.45
C ASP A 105 -20.20 5.05 -0.02
N TYR A 106 -19.26 4.10 0.12
CA TYR A 106 -18.79 3.68 1.43
C TYR A 106 -18.06 4.85 2.10
N PRO A 107 -18.39 5.16 3.37
CA PRO A 107 -18.03 6.45 3.97
C PRO A 107 -16.53 6.63 4.18
N SER A 108 -15.81 5.55 4.50
CA SER A 108 -14.37 5.62 4.75
C SER A 108 -13.77 4.22 4.75
N PHE A 109 -12.67 4.03 4.01
CA PHE A 109 -11.91 2.80 3.91
C PHE A 109 -10.44 3.08 3.63
N ASP A 110 -9.59 2.18 4.08
CA ASP A 110 -8.13 2.28 4.02
C ASP A 110 -7.57 1.33 2.98
N ILE A 111 -6.53 1.75 2.25
CA ILE A 111 -6.01 1.02 1.09
C ILE A 111 -4.51 0.78 1.22
N GLY A 112 -4.12 -0.49 1.04
CA GLY A 112 -2.77 -0.90 0.71
C GLY A 112 -1.76 -0.85 1.86
N LEU A 113 -0.49 -0.75 1.49
CA LEU A 113 0.67 -1.02 2.35
C LEU A 113 0.67 -0.21 3.67
N MET A 114 0.31 1.06 3.59
CA MET A 114 0.26 2.02 4.71
C MET A 114 -1.17 2.36 5.11
N GLN A 115 -2.17 1.63 4.60
CA GLN A 115 -3.59 1.85 4.89
C GLN A 115 -4.01 3.32 4.68
N VAL A 116 -3.66 3.88 3.50
CA VAL A 116 -4.04 5.26 3.14
C VAL A 116 -5.55 5.36 2.99
N ASN A 117 -6.16 6.29 3.72
CA ASN A 117 -7.62 6.44 3.74
C ASN A 117 -8.16 7.11 2.46
N ASN A 118 -9.30 6.64 1.97
CA ASN A 118 -9.95 7.17 0.77
C ASN A 118 -10.44 8.63 0.92
N VAL A 119 -10.51 9.20 2.13
CA VAL A 119 -10.83 10.64 2.32
C VAL A 119 -9.85 11.57 1.61
N HIS A 120 -8.64 11.10 1.31
CA HIS A 120 -7.62 11.86 0.56
C HIS A 120 -7.84 11.84 -0.96
N LYS A 121 -8.95 11.30 -1.48
CA LYS A 121 -9.23 11.15 -2.93
C LYS A 121 -9.02 12.43 -3.73
N GLU A 122 -9.42 13.60 -3.22
CA GLU A 122 -9.22 14.87 -3.93
C GLU A 122 -7.75 15.30 -3.99
N VAL A 123 -6.98 15.04 -2.92
CA VAL A 123 -5.52 15.27 -2.93
C VAL A 123 -4.85 14.35 -3.96
N LEU A 124 -5.22 13.07 -3.97
CA LEU A 124 -4.70 12.07 -4.91
C LEU A 124 -5.00 12.44 -6.37
N LYS A 125 -6.20 12.97 -6.64
CA LYS A 125 -6.58 13.47 -7.96
C LYS A 125 -5.68 14.62 -8.42
N GLY A 126 -5.31 15.54 -7.52
CA GLY A 126 -4.34 16.60 -7.79
C GLY A 126 -2.95 16.05 -8.18
N LEU A 127 -2.58 14.90 -7.64
CA LEU A 127 -1.34 14.16 -7.95
C LEU A 127 -1.47 13.22 -9.16
N LYS A 128 -2.65 13.15 -9.80
CA LYS A 128 -2.98 12.18 -10.86
C LYS A 128 -2.83 10.72 -10.43
N ILE A 129 -3.08 10.45 -9.15
CA ILE A 129 -3.07 9.11 -8.55
C ILE A 129 -4.53 8.68 -8.33
N SER A 130 -4.90 7.51 -8.83
CA SER A 130 -6.19 6.89 -8.56
C SER A 130 -6.16 6.09 -7.25
N LEU A 131 -7.33 5.76 -6.68
CA LEU A 131 -7.39 4.87 -5.52
C LEU A 131 -6.79 3.47 -5.82
N HIS A 132 -6.84 3.01 -7.08
CA HIS A 132 -6.24 1.72 -7.46
C HIS A 132 -4.72 1.76 -7.45
N ASP A 133 -4.11 2.93 -7.69
CA ASP A 133 -2.65 3.10 -7.69
C ASP A 133 -2.07 2.96 -6.27
N LEU A 134 -2.89 3.12 -5.23
CA LEU A 134 -2.52 2.85 -3.84
C LEU A 134 -2.27 1.36 -3.56
N LEU A 135 -2.55 0.45 -4.49
CA LEU A 135 -2.13 -0.96 -4.40
C LEU A 135 -0.67 -1.17 -4.83
N ASN A 136 -0.02 -0.15 -5.41
CA ASN A 136 1.42 -0.17 -5.65
C ASN A 136 2.15 0.28 -4.38
N GLU A 137 3.04 -0.57 -3.86
CA GLU A 137 3.76 -0.36 -2.60
C GLU A 137 4.51 0.99 -2.56
N GLN A 138 5.23 1.33 -3.63
CA GLN A 138 6.04 2.55 -3.68
C GLN A 138 5.17 3.81 -3.78
N ILE A 139 4.06 3.76 -4.53
CA ILE A 139 3.09 4.87 -4.61
C ILE A 139 2.43 5.06 -3.25
N ASN A 140 1.92 3.98 -2.66
CA ASN A 140 1.24 4.01 -1.37
C ASN A 140 2.14 4.58 -0.26
N LEU A 141 3.38 4.12 -0.20
CA LEU A 141 4.37 4.57 0.78
C LEU A 141 4.73 6.06 0.62
N ASN A 142 4.91 6.53 -0.62
CA ASN A 142 5.18 7.94 -0.90
C ASN A 142 3.98 8.82 -0.55
N VAL A 143 2.77 8.41 -0.92
CA VAL A 143 1.55 9.14 -0.58
C VAL A 143 1.41 9.25 0.93
N ALA A 144 1.52 8.15 1.66
CA ALA A 144 1.41 8.13 3.13
C ALA A 144 2.48 9.00 3.82
N SER A 145 3.65 9.16 3.20
CA SER A 145 4.75 9.97 3.76
C SER A 145 4.59 11.47 3.48
N GLY A 146 3.65 11.86 2.61
CA GLY A 146 3.45 13.24 2.17
C GLY A 146 2.11 13.87 2.57
N ILE A 147 1.25 13.14 3.30
CA ILE A 147 -0.09 13.61 3.74
C ILE A 147 -0.22 13.65 5.25
#